data_AF-A0A7S2ERK0-F1
#
_entry.id   AF-A0A7S2ERK0-F1
#
_cell.length_a   1.000
_cell.length_b   1.000
_cell.length_c   1.000
_cell.angle_alpha   90.00
_cell.angle_beta   90.00
_cell.angle_gamma   90.00
#
_symmetry.space_group_name_H-M   'P 1'
#
loop_
_entity.id
_entity.type
_entity.pdbx_description
1 polymer ?
#
loop_
_entity_poly.entity_id
_entity_poly.type
_entity_poly.pdbx_seq_one_letter_code
_entity_poly.pdbx_strand_id
1 'polypeptide(L)'
;GEEEVENQKSNNILGADHTTDLWALGAVLYHLHVGTTPFVSPSPYLTFLKIQRGNLYRPLAIADDDAWDLMTKLLKVNPKERLGADCFEVVANDDDDGGSGDDEHLKPNKIVKHRNGYDVIRNHPYFSGRKKKSENDDKNEMECDGDKKKENVVDVTNEPVPIPSLRDLCIRSCAELVRQDSLNLDIENDHPPGDGSCHDMLRLNKPDQRCVMHVLDRLRILSEPRVYRRFFKKRQEWRLNRIRPESRDFVGLTQMLDRQGNLPSEDDEEGNQLLVLPEPVKIVHLMNPLLVRELNEGCTDEAQRKEWIKELKDCIRAINRMRPKAVWVSGFVDPSCRKLIAKVNESIPVIMNDGSEFFSAWVNGAQGLFIQSSNFMDRKEESSCSSDYQGVDQLSWIRQELEQSRMSRHHTFVFADCDPMTLPTHLIKRFARGRTLCVFGPSSKPTFKIDNIYDGEGNVKVSTDTENDDNACSEEGGDDDDDDYSVDSTDSDKGKVSHSMSIVGGKDSGLYCITLADQAKWTWEEVSL
;
A
#
# COMPACT_ATOMS: atom_id res chain seq x y z
N GLY A 1 -22.00 3.69 -31.87
CA GLY A 1 -21.21 2.52 -32.28
C GLY A 1 -20.49 2.81 -33.58
N GLU A 2 -20.84 2.12 -34.67
CA GLU A 2 -20.23 2.32 -36.00
C GLU A 2 -20.51 3.72 -36.58
N GLU A 3 -21.74 4.22 -36.44
CA GLU A 3 -22.15 5.59 -36.83
C GLU A 3 -21.39 6.69 -36.06
N GLU A 4 -20.91 6.37 -34.87
CA GLU A 4 -20.19 7.29 -33.97
C GLU A 4 -18.69 7.30 -34.30
N VAL A 5 -18.16 6.15 -34.73
CA VAL A 5 -16.81 6.01 -35.30
C VAL A 5 -16.71 6.70 -36.66
N GLU A 6 -17.75 6.61 -37.51
CA GLU A 6 -17.83 7.38 -38.76
C GLU A 6 -17.92 8.89 -38.52
N ASN A 7 -18.68 9.32 -37.50
CA ASN A 7 -18.74 10.74 -37.09
C ASN A 7 -17.43 11.26 -36.45
N GLN A 8 -16.63 10.39 -35.84
CA GLN A 8 -15.29 10.74 -35.33
C GLN A 8 -14.29 10.88 -36.49
N LYS A 9 -14.37 9.99 -37.49
CA LYS A 9 -13.56 10.06 -38.71
C LYS A 9 -13.89 11.28 -39.58
N SER A 10 -15.16 11.64 -39.72
CA SER A 10 -15.59 12.79 -40.54
C SER A 10 -15.21 14.16 -39.94
N ASN A 11 -15.02 14.23 -38.62
CA ASN A 11 -14.67 15.46 -37.90
C ASN A 11 -13.16 15.62 -37.61
N ASN A 12 -12.30 14.77 -38.16
CA ASN A 12 -10.86 14.77 -37.88
C ASN A 12 -10.55 14.74 -36.36
N ILE A 13 -11.39 14.03 -35.58
CA ILE A 13 -11.19 13.85 -34.14
C ILE A 13 -10.19 12.71 -34.02
N LEU A 14 -8.91 13.04 -33.91
CA LEU A 14 -7.91 12.08 -33.43
C LEU A 14 -8.44 11.45 -32.13
N GLY A 15 -8.41 10.12 -32.05
CA GLY A 15 -8.63 9.40 -30.79
C GLY A 15 -7.68 9.91 -29.69
N ALA A 16 -8.00 9.55 -28.44
CA ALA A 16 -7.29 9.91 -27.21
C ALA A 16 -5.94 10.65 -27.40
N ASP A 17 -5.98 11.97 -27.32
CA ASP A 17 -4.81 12.84 -27.43
C ASP A 17 -4.17 13.08 -26.05
N HIS A 18 -2.98 13.69 -25.99
CA HIS A 18 -2.26 14.07 -24.76
C HIS A 18 -3.12 14.87 -23.76
N THR A 19 -4.13 15.60 -24.26
CA THR A 19 -5.10 16.30 -23.43
C THR A 19 -5.94 15.36 -22.56
N THR A 20 -6.09 14.09 -22.93
CA THR A 20 -6.75 13.03 -22.15
C THR A 20 -5.98 12.71 -20.87
N ASP A 21 -4.64 12.66 -20.95
CA ASP A 21 -3.78 12.45 -19.79
C ASP A 21 -3.86 13.62 -18.81
N LEU A 22 -4.02 14.85 -19.30
CA LEU A 22 -4.26 16.04 -18.46
C LEU A 22 -5.56 15.91 -17.66
N TRP A 23 -6.61 15.36 -18.26
CA TRP A 23 -7.86 15.08 -17.56
C TRP A 23 -7.68 13.97 -16.52
N ALA A 24 -6.98 12.88 -16.88
CA ALA A 24 -6.67 11.80 -15.95
C ALA A 24 -5.87 12.29 -14.74
N LEU A 25 -4.87 13.16 -14.96
CA LEU A 25 -4.10 13.82 -13.90
C LEU A 25 -5.01 14.61 -12.95
N GLY A 26 -5.95 15.40 -13.49
CA GLY A 26 -6.92 16.12 -12.67
C GLY A 26 -7.80 15.18 -11.82
N ALA A 27 -8.21 14.05 -12.38
CA ALA A 27 -9.01 13.05 -11.67
C ALA A 27 -8.21 12.35 -10.55
N VAL A 28 -6.94 12.05 -10.80
CA VAL A 28 -6.01 11.50 -9.80
C VAL A 28 -5.77 12.50 -8.67
N LEU A 29 -5.49 13.77 -8.99
CA LEU A 29 -5.31 14.83 -7.97
C LEU A 29 -6.55 14.94 -7.07
N TYR A 30 -7.75 14.89 -7.65
CA TYR A 30 -8.99 14.89 -6.87
C TYR A 30 -9.10 13.66 -5.97
N HIS A 31 -8.79 12.47 -6.50
CA HIS A 31 -8.83 11.23 -5.72
C HIS A 31 -7.86 11.26 -4.53
N LEU A 32 -6.66 11.82 -4.70
CA LEU A 32 -5.67 11.96 -3.63
C LEU A 32 -6.12 12.91 -2.51
N HIS A 33 -6.93 13.92 -2.82
CA HIS A 33 -7.46 14.85 -1.81
C HIS A 33 -8.73 14.35 -1.12
N VAL A 34 -9.58 13.59 -1.83
CA VAL A 34 -10.96 13.29 -1.41
C VAL A 34 -11.16 11.80 -1.07
N GLY A 35 -10.27 10.92 -1.52
CA GLY A 35 -10.36 9.46 -1.37
C GLY A 35 -11.38 8.79 -2.29
N THR A 36 -11.99 9.54 -3.22
CA THR A 36 -12.95 9.05 -4.21
C THR A 36 -12.77 9.78 -5.54
N THR A 37 -13.18 9.19 -6.67
CA THR A 37 -13.06 9.86 -7.96
C THR A 37 -14.06 11.02 -8.08
N PRO A 38 -13.81 12.04 -8.93
CA PRO A 38 -14.71 13.18 -9.06
C PRO A 38 -16.11 12.82 -9.60
N PHE A 39 -16.21 11.73 -10.37
CA PHE A 39 -17.46 11.27 -10.97
C PHE A 39 -17.77 9.84 -10.50
N VAL A 40 -18.44 9.73 -9.34
CA VAL A 40 -18.93 8.45 -8.83
C VAL A 40 -20.44 8.32 -9.06
N SER A 41 -20.87 7.20 -9.64
CA SER A 41 -22.28 6.82 -9.76
C SER A 41 -22.45 5.29 -9.61
N PRO A 42 -23.67 4.81 -9.27
CA PRO A 42 -23.94 3.38 -9.14
C PRO A 42 -23.84 2.56 -10.44
N SER A 43 -23.91 3.20 -11.61
CA SER A 43 -23.74 2.52 -12.91
C SER A 43 -22.71 3.24 -13.78
N PRO A 44 -21.97 2.49 -14.63
CA PRO A 44 -21.02 3.08 -15.57
C PRO A 44 -21.67 4.12 -16.50
N TYR A 45 -22.88 3.85 -17.00
CA TYR A 45 -23.64 4.76 -17.85
C TYR A 45 -23.90 6.12 -17.16
N LEU A 46 -24.31 6.11 -15.89
CA LEU A 46 -24.52 7.34 -15.13
C LEU A 46 -23.21 8.07 -14.83
N THR A 47 -22.10 7.34 -14.67
CA THR A 47 -20.77 7.93 -14.55
C THR A 47 -20.37 8.66 -15.84
N PHE A 48 -20.55 8.04 -17.01
CA PHE A 48 -20.29 8.69 -18.30
C PHE A 48 -21.15 9.94 -18.50
N LEU A 49 -22.43 9.89 -18.15
CA LEU A 49 -23.31 11.06 -18.25
C LEU A 49 -22.85 12.21 -17.32
N LYS A 50 -22.31 11.90 -16.13
CA LYS A 50 -21.74 12.91 -15.23
C LYS A 50 -20.44 13.50 -15.80
N ILE A 51 -19.57 12.67 -16.38
CA ILE A 51 -18.35 13.12 -17.04
C ILE A 51 -18.70 14.06 -18.20
N GLN A 52 -19.66 13.68 -19.05
CA GLN A 52 -20.10 14.48 -20.19
C GLN A 52 -20.71 15.83 -19.76
N ARG A 53 -21.40 15.86 -18.62
CA ARG A 53 -21.96 17.09 -18.04
C ARG A 53 -20.90 17.99 -17.40
N GLY A 54 -19.75 17.45 -16.98
CA GLY A 54 -18.67 18.23 -16.38
C GLY A 54 -18.99 18.88 -15.04
N ASN A 55 -20.07 18.48 -14.37
CA ASN A 55 -20.51 19.10 -13.12
C ASN A 55 -19.63 18.64 -11.95
N LEU A 56 -18.54 19.35 -11.74
CA LEU A 56 -17.63 19.20 -10.61
C LEU A 56 -18.10 20.05 -9.44
N TYR A 57 -18.27 19.42 -8.29
CA TYR A 57 -18.55 20.11 -7.03
C TYR A 57 -17.28 20.09 -6.19
N ARG A 58 -16.92 21.23 -5.59
CA ARG A 58 -15.78 21.29 -4.68
C ARG A 58 -16.12 20.59 -3.37
N PRO A 59 -15.41 19.53 -2.99
CA PRO A 59 -15.47 18.98 -1.63
C PRO A 59 -14.64 19.87 -0.70
N LEU A 60 -15.07 20.00 0.54
CA LEU A 60 -14.35 20.72 1.60
C LEU A 60 -13.01 20.04 1.92
N ALA A 61 -12.86 18.74 1.58
CA ALA A 61 -11.57 18.02 1.58
C ALA A 61 -10.46 18.78 0.83
N ILE A 62 -10.84 19.51 -0.22
CA ILE A 62 -9.95 20.40 -0.95
C ILE A 62 -10.08 21.80 -0.36
N ALA A 63 -9.44 22.01 0.79
CA ALA A 63 -9.43 23.31 1.49
C ALA A 63 -8.56 24.34 0.76
N ASP A 64 -7.51 23.89 0.08
CA ASP A 64 -6.59 24.74 -0.68
C ASP A 64 -7.23 25.19 -2.00
N ASP A 65 -7.36 26.50 -2.17
CA ASP A 65 -7.92 27.15 -3.36
C ASP A 65 -7.06 26.90 -4.60
N ASP A 66 -5.73 26.87 -4.44
CA ASP A 66 -4.82 26.63 -5.54
C ASP A 66 -4.93 25.18 -6.03
N ALA A 67 -5.16 24.25 -5.10
CA ALA A 67 -5.41 22.84 -5.43
C ALA A 67 -6.70 22.69 -6.25
N TRP A 68 -7.77 23.34 -5.81
CA TRP A 68 -9.05 23.32 -6.51
C TRP A 68 -8.98 23.97 -7.89
N ASP A 69 -8.30 25.11 -8.00
CA ASP A 69 -8.08 25.82 -9.25
C ASP A 69 -7.31 24.93 -10.25
N LEU A 70 -6.24 24.27 -9.79
CA LEU A 70 -5.48 23.33 -10.62
C LEU A 70 -6.38 22.19 -11.15
N MET A 71 -7.15 21.55 -10.26
CA MET A 71 -8.03 20.43 -10.63
C MET A 71 -9.14 20.85 -11.58
N THR A 72 -9.78 22.01 -11.36
CA THR A 72 -10.88 22.50 -12.21
C THR A 72 -10.41 22.95 -13.59
N LYS A 73 -9.16 23.44 -13.71
CA LYS A 73 -8.55 23.75 -15.01
C LYS A 73 -8.12 22.49 -15.78
N LEU A 74 -7.75 21.41 -15.08
CA LEU A 74 -7.44 20.12 -15.72
C LEU A 74 -8.70 19.34 -16.12
N LEU A 75 -9.74 19.37 -15.28
CA LEU A 75 -11.01 18.67 -15.48
C LEU A 75 -12.04 19.48 -16.29
N LYS A 76 -11.60 20.16 -17.36
CA LYS A 76 -12.49 20.82 -18.34
C LYS A 76 -13.01 19.85 -19.39
N VAL A 77 -14.32 19.87 -19.64
CA VAL A 77 -14.98 18.95 -20.59
C VAL A 77 -14.38 19.13 -21.98
N ASN A 78 -14.23 20.37 -22.43
CA ASN A 78 -13.54 20.71 -23.67
C ASN A 78 -12.02 20.46 -23.52
N PRO A 79 -11.42 19.53 -24.28
CA PRO A 79 -10.00 19.21 -24.15
C PRO A 79 -9.06 20.39 -24.42
N LYS A 80 -9.44 21.31 -25.31
CA LYS A 80 -8.63 22.49 -25.68
C LYS A 80 -8.57 23.56 -24.59
N GLU A 81 -9.52 23.54 -23.65
CA GLU A 81 -9.58 24.49 -22.52
C GLU A 81 -8.82 23.98 -21.29
N ARG A 82 -8.24 22.77 -21.35
CA ARG A 82 -7.51 22.19 -20.23
C ARG A 82 -6.17 22.89 -20.03
N LEU A 83 -5.74 23.01 -18.78
CA LEU A 83 -4.43 23.56 -18.45
C LEU A 83 -3.32 22.69 -19.08
N GLY A 84 -2.52 23.28 -19.97
CA GLY A 84 -1.45 22.58 -20.67
C GLY A 84 -1.85 21.96 -22.01
N ALA A 85 -3.09 22.14 -22.47
CA ALA A 85 -3.55 21.64 -23.76
C ALA A 85 -2.91 22.35 -24.97
N ASP A 86 -2.36 23.54 -24.79
CA ASP A 86 -1.67 24.32 -25.82
C ASP A 86 -0.14 24.05 -25.86
N CYS A 87 0.35 23.12 -25.05
CA CYS A 87 1.78 22.83 -24.92
C CYS A 87 2.29 21.85 -25.99
N PHE A 88 1.40 21.06 -26.59
CA PHE A 88 1.75 20.09 -27.62
C PHE A 88 0.71 20.12 -28.73
N GLU A 89 1.17 20.03 -29.98
CA GLU A 89 0.30 19.89 -31.15
C GLU A 89 0.69 18.61 -31.88
N VAL A 90 -0.30 17.75 -32.14
CA VAL A 90 -0.10 16.53 -32.91
C VAL A 90 -0.31 16.87 -34.37
N VAL A 91 0.77 16.90 -35.13
CA VAL A 91 0.74 17.14 -36.58
C VAL A 91 0.73 15.78 -37.27
N ALA A 92 -0.32 15.52 -38.07
CA ALA A 92 -0.35 14.37 -38.96
C ALA A 92 0.76 14.52 -40.01
N ASN A 93 1.49 13.45 -40.30
CA ASN A 93 2.45 13.48 -41.41
C ASN A 93 1.62 13.48 -42.70
N ASP A 94 1.61 14.58 -43.44
CA ASP A 94 1.03 14.60 -44.77
C ASP A 94 1.94 13.80 -45.72
N ASP A 95 1.34 12.80 -46.38
CA ASP A 95 1.94 11.97 -47.42
C ASP A 95 2.21 12.80 -48.70
N ASP A 96 3.26 13.62 -48.70
CA ASP A 96 3.70 14.33 -49.92
C ASP A 96 5.22 14.25 -50.10
N ASP A 97 5.73 13.03 -50.27
CA ASP A 97 6.93 12.84 -51.08
C ASP A 97 6.77 11.57 -51.92
N GLY A 98 6.70 11.75 -53.25
CA GLY A 98 6.32 10.77 -54.24
C GLY A 98 7.33 9.62 -54.41
N GLY A 99 7.38 8.71 -53.45
CA GLY A 99 8.16 7.48 -53.50
C GLY A 99 7.25 6.25 -53.52
N SER A 100 7.10 5.65 -54.70
CA SER A 100 6.55 4.30 -54.87
C SER A 100 7.40 3.26 -54.12
N GLY A 101 6.83 2.63 -53.10
CA GLY A 101 7.44 1.52 -52.37
C GLY A 101 6.49 0.97 -51.33
N ASP A 102 6.12 -0.28 -51.51
CA ASP A 102 5.18 -1.04 -50.69
C ASP A 102 5.78 -1.29 -49.29
N ASP A 103 5.40 -0.48 -48.28
CA ASP A 103 5.56 -0.79 -46.86
C ASP A 103 4.56 0.07 -46.05
N GLU A 104 3.43 -0.53 -45.70
CA GLU A 104 2.29 0.11 -45.03
C GLU A 104 2.51 0.27 -43.50
N HIS A 105 3.69 0.75 -43.10
CA HIS A 105 3.93 1.20 -41.73
C HIS A 105 3.48 2.66 -41.62
N LEU A 106 2.30 2.89 -41.02
CA LEU A 106 1.85 4.24 -40.62
C LEU A 106 2.97 4.93 -39.82
N LYS A 107 3.57 5.97 -40.37
CA LYS A 107 4.58 6.77 -39.67
C LYS A 107 3.92 7.44 -38.46
N PRO A 108 4.49 7.34 -37.25
CA PRO A 108 3.89 7.91 -36.04
C PRO A 108 3.68 9.42 -36.18
N ASN A 109 2.55 9.92 -35.69
CA ASN A 109 2.24 11.35 -35.70
C ASN A 109 3.35 12.16 -35.01
N LYS A 110 3.70 13.31 -35.57
CA LYS A 110 4.77 14.15 -35.05
C LYS A 110 4.21 15.07 -33.97
N ILE A 111 4.70 14.90 -32.73
CA ILE A 111 4.36 15.80 -31.62
C ILE A 111 5.26 17.03 -31.70
N VAL A 112 4.67 18.19 -31.95
CA VAL A 112 5.34 19.49 -31.93
C VAL A 112 5.18 20.09 -30.53
N LYS A 113 6.29 20.32 -29.84
CA LYS A 113 6.30 20.98 -28.53
C LYS A 113 6.20 22.49 -28.71
N HIS A 114 5.15 23.07 -28.16
CA HIS A 114 4.97 24.51 -28.05
C HIS A 114 5.37 25.00 -26.64
N ARG A 115 6.01 26.17 -26.55
CA ARG A 115 6.56 26.74 -25.29
C ARG A 115 7.55 25.78 -24.59
N ASN A 116 7.74 25.94 -23.28
CA ASN A 116 8.57 25.04 -22.47
C ASN A 116 7.86 23.73 -22.07
N GLY A 117 6.74 23.35 -22.72
CA GLY A 117 5.95 22.16 -22.36
C GLY A 117 5.07 22.39 -21.13
N TYR A 118 4.87 21.37 -20.28
CA TYR A 118 3.98 21.42 -19.10
C TYR A 118 4.46 22.30 -17.93
N ASP A 119 5.38 23.23 -18.16
CA ASP A 119 5.86 24.16 -17.12
C ASP A 119 4.74 25.05 -16.59
N VAL A 120 3.67 25.28 -17.35
CA VAL A 120 2.46 25.97 -16.89
C VAL A 120 1.80 25.23 -15.71
N ILE A 121 1.84 23.90 -15.72
CA ILE A 121 1.34 23.06 -14.61
C ILE A 121 2.32 23.13 -13.44
N ARG A 122 3.63 23.00 -13.70
CA ARG A 122 4.67 23.02 -12.64
C ARG A 122 4.78 24.36 -11.92
N ASN A 123 4.51 25.45 -12.62
CA ASN A 123 4.54 26.82 -12.09
C ASN A 123 3.18 27.26 -11.51
N HIS A 124 2.19 26.36 -11.46
CA HIS A 124 0.90 26.66 -10.84
C HIS A 124 1.09 27.06 -9.36
N PRO A 125 0.34 28.05 -8.83
CA PRO A 125 0.40 28.48 -7.44
C PRO A 125 0.33 27.33 -6.42
N TYR A 126 -0.40 26.27 -6.74
CA TYR A 126 -0.46 25.03 -5.95
C TYR A 126 0.92 24.45 -5.59
N PHE A 127 1.89 24.54 -6.49
CA PHE A 127 3.26 24.06 -6.25
C PHE A 127 4.18 25.12 -5.64
N SER A 128 3.74 26.38 -5.56
CA SER A 128 4.53 27.50 -5.04
C SER A 128 4.71 27.47 -3.51
N GLY A 129 3.71 26.96 -2.77
CA GLY A 129 3.80 26.79 -1.31
C GLY A 129 4.95 25.88 -0.86
N ARG A 130 5.41 24.97 -1.72
CA ARG A 130 6.55 24.07 -1.46
C ARG A 130 7.91 24.77 -1.61
N LYS A 131 8.01 25.79 -2.48
CA LYS A 131 9.24 26.58 -2.67
C LYS A 131 9.58 27.43 -1.45
N LYS A 132 8.58 27.95 -0.75
CA LYS A 132 8.78 28.77 0.47
C LYS A 132 9.34 27.99 1.66
N LYS A 133 9.12 26.67 1.74
CA LYS A 133 9.69 25.84 2.80
C LYS A 133 11.19 25.59 2.59
N SER A 134 11.58 25.35 1.33
CA SER A 134 12.98 25.10 0.96
C SER A 134 13.91 26.31 1.09
N GLU A 135 13.41 27.55 1.00
CA GLU A 135 14.25 28.76 1.10
C GLU A 135 14.38 29.32 2.54
N ASN A 136 13.49 28.91 3.45
CA ASN A 136 13.51 29.35 4.85
C ASN A 136 14.42 28.48 5.73
N ASP A 137 14.76 27.27 5.31
CA ASP A 137 15.65 26.38 6.06
C ASP A 137 17.14 26.82 5.93
N ASP A 138 17.48 27.62 4.91
CA ASP A 138 18.87 28.10 4.68
C ASP A 138 19.16 29.50 5.27
N LYS A 139 18.20 30.16 5.93
CA LYS A 139 18.35 31.58 6.36
C LYS A 139 18.07 31.88 7.82
N ASN A 140 17.76 30.88 8.65
CA ASN A 140 17.51 31.08 10.09
C ASN A 140 18.70 30.67 10.96
N GLU A 141 19.89 31.16 10.63
CA GLU A 141 20.91 31.44 11.63
C GLU A 141 21.21 32.93 11.58
N MET A 142 21.16 33.57 12.75
CA MET A 142 21.59 34.94 13.03
C MET A 142 20.53 36.05 12.86
N GLU A 143 19.75 36.30 13.92
CA GLU A 143 19.82 37.55 14.68
C GLU A 143 18.78 37.56 15.82
N CYS A 144 19.29 37.64 17.03
CA CYS A 144 18.57 37.96 18.25
C CYS A 144 18.66 39.48 18.48
N ASP A 145 17.53 40.19 18.42
CA ASP A 145 17.29 41.35 19.28
C ASP A 145 15.83 41.78 19.23
N GLY A 146 15.30 42.08 20.41
CA GLY A 146 13.88 42.33 20.63
C GLY A 146 13.43 43.71 20.18
N ASP A 147 12.19 43.80 19.70
CA ASP A 147 11.32 44.91 20.06
C ASP A 147 9.86 44.63 19.74
N LYS A 148 9.00 45.05 20.67
CA LYS A 148 7.54 44.91 20.65
C LYS A 148 6.93 45.51 19.36
N LYS A 149 6.27 44.69 18.54
CA LYS A 149 5.29 45.18 17.55
C LYS A 149 3.99 44.37 17.63
N LYS A 150 2.92 45.16 17.76
CA LYS A 150 1.51 44.76 17.83
C LYS A 150 1.17 43.72 16.77
N GLU A 151 0.54 42.64 17.22
CA GLU A 151 -0.18 41.69 16.35
C GLU A 151 -1.24 42.45 15.56
N ASN A 152 -0.98 42.62 14.26
CA ASN A 152 -2.05 42.86 13.30
C ASN A 152 -2.79 41.53 13.14
N VAL A 153 -3.90 41.39 13.85
CA VAL A 153 -4.95 40.43 13.49
C VAL A 153 -5.44 40.85 12.11
N VAL A 154 -4.88 40.24 11.07
CA VAL A 154 -5.43 40.32 9.73
C VAL A 154 -6.64 39.41 9.74
N ASP A 155 -7.81 40.03 9.81
CA ASP A 155 -9.12 39.39 9.69
C ASP A 155 -9.25 38.79 8.28
N VAL A 156 -8.86 37.52 8.13
CA VAL A 156 -9.03 36.72 6.91
C VAL A 156 -10.49 36.26 6.86
N THR A 157 -11.43 37.17 6.65
CA THR A 157 -12.87 36.85 6.64
C THR A 157 -13.62 37.41 5.44
N ASN A 158 -13.04 37.38 4.23
CA ASN A 158 -13.80 37.78 3.04
C ASN A 158 -13.44 37.07 1.71
N GLU A 159 -12.75 35.93 1.76
CA GLU A 159 -12.71 35.03 0.59
C GLU A 159 -13.96 34.13 0.62
N PRO A 160 -14.69 34.00 -0.50
CA PRO A 160 -15.91 33.21 -0.54
C PRO A 160 -15.56 31.73 -0.37
N VAL A 161 -15.60 31.24 0.87
CA VAL A 161 -15.50 29.80 1.17
C VAL A 161 -16.61 29.10 0.39
N PRO A 162 -16.27 28.26 -0.59
CA PRO A 162 -17.27 27.61 -1.44
C PRO A 162 -18.14 26.71 -0.58
N ILE A 163 -19.45 26.79 -0.78
CA ILE A 163 -20.44 26.06 0.02
C ILE A 163 -20.22 24.55 -0.23
N PRO A 164 -19.79 23.79 0.78
CA PRO A 164 -19.60 22.36 0.62
C PRO A 164 -20.93 21.68 0.29
N SER A 165 -20.87 20.61 -0.49
CA SER A 165 -22.06 19.79 -0.71
C SER A 165 -22.60 19.28 0.63
N LEU A 166 -23.92 19.15 0.75
CA LEU A 166 -24.56 18.64 1.97
C LEU A 166 -23.95 17.29 2.40
N ARG A 167 -23.64 16.41 1.45
CA ARG A 167 -23.02 15.11 1.70
C ARG A 167 -21.66 15.25 2.39
N ASP A 168 -20.82 16.16 1.90
CA ASP A 168 -19.46 16.36 2.43
C ASP A 168 -19.49 17.00 3.83
N LEU A 169 -20.41 17.95 4.07
CA LEU A 169 -20.67 18.49 5.40
C LEU A 169 -21.08 17.39 6.38
N CYS A 170 -21.95 16.46 5.95
CA CYS A 170 -22.38 15.32 6.75
C CYS A 170 -21.23 14.35 7.04
N ILE A 171 -20.39 14.02 6.05
CA ILE A 171 -19.22 13.14 6.22
C ILE A 171 -18.25 13.71 7.27
N ARG A 172 -17.94 15.01 7.18
CA ARG A 172 -17.04 15.67 8.14
C ARG A 172 -17.64 15.79 9.53
N SER A 173 -18.94 16.09 9.62
CA SER A 173 -19.64 16.12 10.90
C SER A 173 -19.61 14.74 11.56
N CYS A 174 -19.74 13.66 10.78
CA CYS A 174 -19.59 12.30 11.30
C CYS A 174 -18.15 12.01 11.75
N ALA A 175 -17.14 12.41 10.98
CA ALA A 175 -15.73 12.24 11.37
C ALA A 175 -15.39 13.02 12.65
N GLU A 176 -15.87 14.25 12.78
CA GLU A 176 -15.68 15.08 13.97
C GLU A 176 -16.39 14.51 15.20
N LEU A 177 -17.61 13.98 15.01
CA LEU A 177 -18.32 13.28 16.08
C LEU A 177 -17.53 12.05 16.55
N VAL A 178 -17.03 11.24 15.62
CA VAL A 178 -16.19 10.07 15.94
C VAL A 178 -14.90 10.48 16.67
N ARG A 179 -14.31 11.62 16.32
CA ARG A 179 -13.14 12.18 17.01
C ARG A 179 -13.46 12.59 18.44
N GLN A 180 -14.57 13.30 18.66
CA GLN A 180 -15.00 13.71 20.00
C GLN A 180 -15.33 12.50 20.88
N ASP A 181 -15.97 11.52 20.27
CA ASP A 181 -16.33 10.28 20.93
C ASP A 181 -15.11 9.43 21.35
N SER A 182 -13.94 9.57 20.69
CA SER A 182 -12.75 8.81 21.08
C SER A 182 -12.25 9.17 22.48
N LEU A 183 -12.58 10.38 22.94
CA LEU A 183 -12.28 10.90 24.27
C LEU A 183 -13.25 10.40 25.35
N ASN A 184 -14.45 9.94 24.96
CA ASN A 184 -15.46 9.44 25.90
C ASN A 184 -15.25 7.93 26.15
N LEU A 185 -14.98 7.56 27.42
CA LEU A 185 -14.72 6.19 27.83
C LEU A 185 -15.97 5.30 27.84
N ASP A 186 -17.13 5.88 28.11
CA ASP A 186 -18.39 5.14 28.30
C ASP A 186 -19.20 5.03 27.01
N ILE A 187 -18.72 5.64 25.93
CA ILE A 187 -19.44 5.73 24.66
C ILE A 187 -19.82 4.38 24.05
N GLU A 188 -19.06 3.32 24.32
CA GLU A 188 -19.40 1.97 23.85
C GLU A 188 -20.53 1.32 24.65
N ASN A 189 -20.67 1.70 25.93
CA ASN A 189 -21.76 1.24 26.78
C ASN A 189 -23.06 1.95 26.41
N ASP A 190 -22.95 3.26 26.13
CA ASP A 190 -24.09 4.11 25.75
C ASP A 190 -24.54 3.86 24.30
N HIS A 191 -23.57 3.69 23.39
CA HIS A 191 -23.78 3.53 21.95
C HIS A 191 -23.02 2.33 21.37
N PRO A 192 -23.52 1.09 21.57
CA PRO A 192 -22.87 -0.09 21.03
C PRO A 192 -22.93 -0.15 19.50
N PRO A 193 -21.95 -0.79 18.82
CA PRO A 193 -21.96 -0.92 17.36
C PRO A 193 -23.24 -1.57 16.83
N GLY A 194 -23.91 -0.91 15.88
CA GLY A 194 -25.19 -1.37 15.34
C GLY A 194 -26.43 -0.94 16.11
N ASP A 195 -26.32 0.00 17.06
CA ASP A 195 -27.48 0.58 17.77
C ASP A 195 -28.33 1.51 16.90
N GLY A 196 -27.85 1.89 15.71
CA GLY A 196 -28.54 2.79 14.78
C GLY A 196 -28.57 4.26 15.21
N SER A 197 -27.84 4.63 16.26
CA SER A 197 -27.72 6.01 16.73
C SER A 197 -26.91 6.90 15.78
N CYS A 198 -26.86 8.19 16.07
CA CYS A 198 -25.96 9.12 15.38
C CYS A 198 -24.47 8.86 15.68
N HIS A 199 -24.13 7.99 16.62
CA HIS A 199 -22.75 7.58 16.93
C HIS A 199 -22.34 6.29 16.18
N ASP A 200 -23.31 5.54 15.66
CA ASP A 200 -23.07 4.30 14.91
C ASP A 200 -22.63 4.58 13.48
N MET A 201 -21.41 4.17 13.14
CA MET A 201 -20.87 4.30 11.78
C MET A 201 -21.40 3.22 10.84
N LEU A 202 -21.94 2.11 11.37
CA LEU A 202 -22.52 1.03 10.57
C LEU A 202 -23.82 1.46 9.88
N ARG A 203 -24.45 2.57 10.32
CA ARG A 203 -25.62 3.17 9.65
C ARG A 203 -25.30 3.71 8.26
N LEU A 204 -24.04 4.14 8.04
CA LEU A 204 -23.62 4.73 6.78
C LEU A 204 -23.52 3.65 5.70
N ASN A 205 -23.74 4.00 4.43
CA ASN A 205 -23.45 3.09 3.33
C ASN A 205 -21.91 2.87 3.22
N LYS A 206 -21.48 1.77 2.57
CA LYS A 206 -20.04 1.46 2.46
C LYS A 206 -19.20 2.61 1.86
N PRO A 207 -19.62 3.31 0.79
CA PRO A 207 -18.88 4.46 0.28
C PRO A 207 -18.70 5.60 1.28
N ASP A 208 -19.75 5.97 2.01
CA ASP A 208 -19.69 7.06 2.99
C ASP A 208 -18.86 6.66 4.22
N GLN A 209 -18.95 5.40 4.67
CA GLN A 209 -18.05 4.85 5.69
C GLN A 209 -16.58 5.00 5.26
N ARG A 210 -16.26 4.67 4.01
CA ARG A 210 -14.91 4.82 3.45
C ARG A 210 -14.46 6.29 3.45
N CYS A 211 -15.32 7.22 3.06
CA CYS A 211 -14.99 8.64 3.11
C CYS A 211 -14.73 9.12 4.54
N VAL A 212 -15.55 8.70 5.52
CA VAL A 212 -15.32 9.04 6.94
C VAL A 212 -13.98 8.46 7.41
N MET A 213 -13.70 7.19 7.14
CA MET A 213 -12.40 6.57 7.47
C MET A 213 -11.23 7.33 6.83
N HIS A 214 -11.34 7.71 5.56
CA HIS A 214 -10.32 8.50 4.86
C HIS A 214 -10.09 9.87 5.52
N VAL A 215 -11.16 10.57 5.92
CA VAL A 215 -11.02 11.85 6.65
C VAL A 215 -10.33 11.64 8.00
N LEU A 216 -10.74 10.62 8.77
CA LEU A 216 -10.11 10.28 10.06
C LEU A 216 -8.64 9.88 9.91
N ASP A 217 -8.29 9.23 8.79
CA ASP A 217 -6.92 8.87 8.44
C ASP A 217 -6.07 10.10 8.13
N ARG A 218 -6.60 11.03 7.32
CA ARG A 218 -5.98 12.33 7.05
C ARG A 218 -5.81 13.17 8.32
N LEU A 219 -6.69 12.99 9.29
CA LEU A 219 -6.61 13.58 10.63
C LEU A 219 -5.72 12.79 11.60
N ARG A 220 -5.12 11.67 11.16
CA ARG A 220 -4.22 10.79 11.94
C ARG A 220 -4.80 10.15 13.20
N ILE A 221 -6.13 10.03 13.26
CA ILE A 221 -6.83 9.45 14.41
C ILE A 221 -7.44 8.07 14.11
N LEU A 222 -7.45 7.64 12.85
CA LEU A 222 -8.03 6.34 12.48
C LEU A 222 -7.25 5.15 13.08
N SER A 223 -5.95 5.31 13.35
CA SER A 223 -5.11 4.27 13.97
C SER A 223 -5.53 3.96 15.42
N GLU A 224 -6.19 4.90 16.10
CA GLU A 224 -6.68 4.72 17.46
C GLU A 224 -7.67 3.54 17.53
N PRO A 225 -7.44 2.54 18.39
CA PRO A 225 -8.30 1.36 18.52
C PRO A 225 -9.78 1.69 18.72
N ARG A 226 -10.07 2.73 19.51
CA ARG A 226 -11.44 3.17 19.84
C ARG A 226 -12.17 3.78 18.65
N VAL A 227 -11.46 4.55 17.83
CA VAL A 227 -11.97 5.14 16.59
C VAL A 227 -12.24 4.03 15.58
N TYR A 228 -11.24 3.18 15.33
CA TYR A 228 -11.33 2.12 14.33
C TYR A 228 -12.44 1.11 14.62
N ARG A 229 -12.64 0.75 15.90
CA ARG A 229 -13.66 -0.21 16.34
C ARG A 229 -15.07 0.15 15.89
N ARG A 230 -15.40 1.43 15.70
CA ARG A 230 -16.75 1.89 15.33
C ARG A 230 -17.20 1.46 13.95
N PHE A 231 -16.26 1.13 13.08
CA PHE A 231 -16.54 0.70 11.71
C PHE A 231 -16.85 -0.79 11.60
N PHE A 232 -16.89 -1.52 12.72
CA PHE A 232 -17.08 -2.96 12.74
C PHE A 232 -18.11 -3.40 13.77
N LYS A 233 -18.84 -4.46 13.43
CA LYS A 233 -19.88 -5.02 14.31
C LYS A 233 -19.29 -5.84 15.45
N LYS A 234 -18.26 -6.64 15.16
CA LYS A 234 -17.65 -7.54 16.15
C LYS A 234 -16.27 -7.06 16.57
N ARG A 235 -15.94 -7.32 17.84
CA ARG A 235 -14.61 -7.00 18.40
C ARG A 235 -13.48 -7.72 17.66
N GLN A 236 -13.71 -8.95 17.19
CA GLN A 236 -12.71 -9.71 16.45
C GLN A 236 -12.42 -9.09 15.08
N GLU A 237 -13.42 -8.50 14.44
CA GLU A 237 -13.32 -7.96 13.09
C GLU A 237 -12.41 -6.73 13.08
N TRP A 238 -12.62 -5.73 13.93
CA TRP A 238 -11.74 -4.55 13.93
C TRP A 238 -10.32 -4.82 14.45
N ARG A 239 -10.14 -5.86 15.28
CA ARG A 239 -8.82 -6.24 15.81
C ARG A 239 -7.94 -6.89 14.75
N LEU A 240 -8.54 -7.68 13.86
CA LEU A 240 -7.80 -8.54 12.92
C LEU A 240 -7.96 -8.09 11.45
N ASN A 241 -9.04 -7.39 11.11
CA ASN A 241 -9.29 -6.87 9.76
C ASN A 241 -8.93 -5.38 9.70
N ARG A 242 -7.65 -5.08 9.94
CA ARG A 242 -7.07 -3.73 9.80
C ARG A 242 -6.51 -3.46 8.40
N ILE A 243 -6.80 -4.33 7.43
CA ILE A 243 -6.30 -4.24 6.07
C ILE A 243 -7.21 -3.30 5.27
N ARG A 244 -6.62 -2.45 4.43
CA ARG A 244 -7.33 -1.68 3.41
C ARG A 244 -7.20 -2.42 2.07
N PRO A 245 -8.27 -3.04 1.56
CA PRO A 245 -8.17 -3.81 0.31
C PRO A 245 -7.76 -2.95 -0.89
N GLU A 246 -8.13 -1.67 -0.90
CA GLU A 246 -7.87 -0.77 -2.02
C GLU A 246 -6.45 -0.23 -2.05
N SER A 247 -5.88 0.15 -0.89
CA SER A 247 -4.50 0.66 -0.82
C SER A 247 -3.48 -0.43 -0.52
N ARG A 248 -3.93 -1.63 -0.13
CA ARG A 248 -3.09 -2.79 0.25
C ARG A 248 -2.18 -2.51 1.43
N ASP A 249 -2.68 -1.68 2.35
CA ASP A 249 -1.95 -1.28 3.54
C ASP A 249 -2.64 -1.73 4.82
N PHE A 250 -1.84 -1.95 5.85
CA PHE A 250 -2.31 -2.16 7.21
C PHE A 250 -2.53 -0.84 7.96
N VAL A 251 -3.75 -0.60 8.43
CA VAL A 251 -4.13 0.64 9.14
C VAL A 251 -3.27 0.87 10.38
N GLY A 252 -2.62 2.04 10.42
CA GLY A 252 -1.77 2.49 11.52
C GLY A 252 -0.34 1.92 11.48
N LEU A 253 0.05 1.26 10.39
CA LEU A 253 1.37 0.68 10.16
C LEU A 253 1.81 0.92 8.70
N THR A 254 1.63 2.14 8.16
CA THR A 254 1.89 2.46 6.73
C THR A 254 2.89 3.61 6.57
N GLN A 255 3.65 3.55 5.48
CA GLN A 255 4.94 4.25 5.25
C GLN A 255 4.88 5.78 5.03
N MET A 256 3.72 6.41 4.83
CA MET A 256 3.70 7.64 4.02
C MET A 256 3.15 8.93 4.65
N LEU A 257 2.64 8.92 5.88
CA LEU A 257 2.17 10.16 6.52
C LEU A 257 2.56 10.34 7.98
N ASP A 258 3.14 9.30 8.57
CA ASP A 258 3.26 9.22 10.01
C ASP A 258 4.74 9.05 10.31
N ARG A 259 5.37 9.98 11.01
CA ARG A 259 6.67 9.74 11.66
C ARG A 259 6.64 8.54 12.64
N GLN A 260 5.54 7.77 12.68
CA GLN A 260 5.41 6.49 13.36
C GLN A 260 6.36 5.47 12.71
N GLY A 261 7.49 5.25 13.38
CA GLY A 261 8.50 4.29 12.95
C GLY A 261 9.78 4.92 12.41
N ASN A 262 9.86 6.25 12.32
CA ASN A 262 11.17 6.91 12.29
C ASN A 262 11.85 6.66 13.65
N LEU A 263 13.14 6.33 13.62
CA LEU A 263 13.96 6.51 14.83
C LEU A 263 13.80 7.97 15.27
N PRO A 264 13.69 8.26 16.58
CA PRO A 264 13.54 9.62 17.06
C PRO A 264 14.63 10.49 16.41
N SER A 265 14.21 11.54 15.71
CA SER A 265 15.14 12.48 15.10
C SER A 265 15.63 13.44 16.18
N GLU A 266 16.87 13.92 16.07
CA GLU A 266 17.45 14.88 17.04
C GLU A 266 16.59 16.17 17.17
N ASP A 267 15.71 16.44 16.21
CA ASP A 267 14.81 17.59 16.18
C ASP A 267 13.49 17.39 16.97
N ASP A 268 13.21 16.21 17.50
CA ASP A 268 12.03 15.97 18.34
C ASP A 268 12.30 16.37 19.82
N GLU A 269 12.76 17.61 20.04
CA GLU A 269 12.92 18.19 21.39
C GLU A 269 11.55 18.58 21.99
N GLU A 270 10.75 17.59 22.38
CA GLU A 270 9.81 17.75 23.49
C GLU A 270 10.50 17.27 24.78
N GLY A 271 11.13 18.23 25.47
CA GLY A 271 11.47 18.24 26.90
C GLY A 271 11.77 16.91 27.61
N ASN A 272 13.05 16.70 27.91
CA ASN A 272 13.54 15.79 28.97
C ASN A 272 13.04 14.32 28.88
N GLN A 273 13.16 13.69 27.71
CA GLN A 273 13.31 12.23 27.69
C GLN A 273 14.80 11.90 27.65
N LEU A 274 15.30 11.29 28.72
CA LEU A 274 16.63 10.66 28.75
C LEU A 274 16.83 9.88 27.44
N LEU A 275 18.00 10.03 26.80
CA LEU A 275 18.42 9.23 25.64
C LEU A 275 18.44 7.74 26.03
N VAL A 276 17.28 7.09 25.97
CA VAL A 276 17.14 5.65 26.06
C VAL A 276 17.57 5.12 24.70
N LEU A 277 18.70 4.39 24.66
CA LEU A 277 19.10 3.63 23.49
C LEU A 277 17.87 2.86 22.94
N PRO A 278 17.56 2.94 21.64
CA PRO A 278 16.36 2.29 21.11
C PRO A 278 16.43 0.80 21.44
N GLU A 279 15.50 0.31 22.25
CA GLU A 279 15.37 -1.12 22.50
C GLU A 279 15.19 -1.83 21.14
N PRO A 280 15.84 -2.97 20.93
CA PRO A 280 15.75 -3.68 19.66
C PRO A 280 14.29 -4.01 19.36
N VAL A 281 13.87 -3.77 18.12
CA VAL A 281 12.47 -3.97 17.72
C VAL A 281 12.20 -5.46 17.76
N LYS A 282 11.27 -5.87 18.62
CA LYS A 282 10.82 -7.27 18.74
C LYS A 282 9.47 -7.44 18.07
N ILE A 283 9.47 -8.17 16.96
CA ILE A 283 8.28 -8.62 16.25
C ILE A 283 8.15 -10.11 16.49
N VAL A 284 6.95 -10.59 16.78
CA VAL A 284 6.72 -12.01 17.06
C VAL A 284 5.96 -12.65 15.93
N HIS A 285 6.53 -13.69 15.33
CA HIS A 285 5.82 -14.57 14.42
C HIS A 285 5.23 -15.74 15.19
N LEU A 286 3.92 -15.93 15.10
CA LEU A 286 3.18 -17.00 15.77
C LEU A 286 3.03 -18.19 14.85
N MET A 287 3.55 -19.34 15.28
CA MET A 287 3.40 -20.61 14.57
C MET A 287 2.62 -21.60 15.45
N ASN A 288 1.75 -22.38 14.83
CA ASN A 288 0.97 -23.42 15.51
C ASN A 288 0.42 -24.41 14.47
N PRO A 289 0.29 -25.70 14.79
CA PRO A 289 -0.24 -26.69 13.85
C PRO A 289 -1.63 -26.35 13.30
N LEU A 290 -2.47 -25.66 14.09
CA LEU A 290 -3.80 -25.23 13.68
C LEU A 290 -3.78 -24.17 12.56
N LEU A 291 -2.64 -23.50 12.35
CA LEU A 291 -2.44 -22.54 11.27
C LEU A 291 -2.07 -23.21 9.94
N VAL A 292 -1.76 -24.51 9.95
CA VAL A 292 -1.51 -25.30 8.75
C VAL A 292 -2.82 -25.91 8.29
N ARG A 293 -3.31 -25.54 7.09
CA ARG A 293 -4.62 -25.98 6.57
C ARG A 293 -4.77 -27.50 6.60
N GLU A 294 -3.78 -28.21 6.05
CA GLU A 294 -3.76 -29.68 5.95
C GLU A 294 -3.88 -30.36 7.32
N LEU A 295 -3.18 -29.83 8.33
CA LEU A 295 -3.19 -30.39 9.68
C LEU A 295 -4.49 -30.07 10.42
N ASN A 296 -5.01 -28.85 10.29
CA ASN A 296 -6.24 -28.45 10.98
C ASN A 296 -7.47 -29.17 10.41
N GLU A 297 -7.63 -29.18 9.09
CA GLU A 297 -8.76 -29.85 8.43
C GLU A 297 -8.63 -31.38 8.48
N GLY A 298 -7.39 -31.91 8.44
CA GLY A 298 -7.11 -33.35 8.52
C GLY A 298 -7.14 -33.93 9.94
N CYS A 299 -7.26 -33.10 10.99
CA CYS A 299 -7.26 -33.57 12.38
C CYS A 299 -8.62 -34.19 12.77
N THR A 300 -8.69 -35.52 12.76
CA THR A 300 -9.86 -36.28 13.23
C THR A 300 -9.82 -36.56 14.74
N ASP A 301 -8.66 -36.43 15.37
CA ASP A 301 -8.47 -36.66 16.81
C ASP A 301 -8.75 -35.40 17.64
N GLU A 302 -9.85 -35.41 18.39
CA GLU A 302 -10.21 -34.33 19.30
C GLU A 302 -9.18 -34.09 20.41
N ALA A 303 -8.45 -35.12 20.86
CA ALA A 303 -7.46 -34.98 21.92
C ALA A 303 -6.27 -34.15 21.43
N GLN A 304 -5.74 -34.50 20.26
CA GLN A 304 -4.66 -33.75 19.62
C GLN A 304 -5.04 -32.29 19.34
N ARG A 305 -6.27 -32.05 18.83
CA ARG A 305 -6.73 -30.67 18.60
C ARG A 305 -6.83 -29.86 19.89
N LYS A 306 -7.26 -30.47 21.01
CA LYS A 306 -7.31 -29.82 22.33
C LYS A 306 -5.93 -29.47 22.85
N GLU A 307 -4.93 -30.31 22.58
CA GLU A 307 -3.52 -30.04 22.89
C GLU A 307 -3.00 -28.83 22.11
N TRP A 308 -3.17 -28.79 20.78
CA TRP A 308 -2.73 -27.63 19.98
C TRP A 308 -3.43 -26.33 20.37
N ILE A 309 -4.71 -26.39 20.76
CA ILE A 309 -5.44 -25.22 21.30
C ILE A 309 -4.84 -24.76 22.64
N LYS A 310 -4.39 -25.70 23.49
CA LYS A 310 -3.73 -25.37 24.75
C LYS A 310 -2.41 -24.68 24.47
N GLU A 311 -1.58 -25.22 23.60
CA GLU A 311 -0.30 -24.60 23.19
C GLU A 311 -0.50 -23.20 22.61
N LEU A 312 -1.49 -23.01 21.73
CA LEU A 312 -1.83 -21.69 21.18
C LEU A 312 -2.22 -20.68 22.27
N LYS A 313 -2.98 -21.10 23.28
CA LYS A 313 -3.30 -20.24 24.43
C LYS A 313 -2.06 -19.87 25.23
N ASP A 314 -1.08 -20.77 25.31
CA ASP A 314 0.16 -20.58 26.06
C ASP A 314 1.04 -19.56 25.33
N CYS A 315 1.14 -19.67 23.99
CA CYS A 315 1.72 -18.66 23.12
C CYS A 315 1.05 -17.28 23.30
N ILE A 316 -0.28 -17.20 23.30
CA ILE A 316 -0.98 -15.92 23.51
C ILE A 316 -0.69 -15.33 24.90
N ARG A 317 -0.60 -16.18 25.94
CA ARG A 317 -0.22 -15.75 27.30
C ARG A 317 1.21 -15.20 27.32
N ALA A 318 2.15 -15.83 26.62
CA ALA A 318 3.53 -15.36 26.51
C ALA A 318 3.62 -14.04 25.72
N ILE A 319 2.91 -13.89 24.60
CA ILE A 319 2.80 -12.62 23.84
C ILE A 319 2.33 -11.48 24.76
N ASN A 320 1.27 -11.71 25.52
CA ASN A 320 0.70 -10.69 26.41
C ASN A 320 1.64 -10.29 27.56
N ARG A 321 2.55 -11.18 27.97
CA ARG A 321 3.61 -10.90 28.96
C ARG A 321 4.77 -10.13 28.33
N MET A 322 5.21 -10.53 27.13
CA MET A 322 6.36 -9.95 26.45
C MET A 322 6.08 -8.57 25.84
N ARG A 323 4.83 -8.28 25.46
CA ARG A 323 4.39 -7.03 24.83
C ARG A 323 5.28 -6.61 23.63
N PRO A 324 5.41 -7.46 22.59
CA PRO A 324 6.15 -7.12 21.38
C PRO A 324 5.53 -5.91 20.66
N LYS A 325 6.30 -5.31 19.75
CA LYS A 325 5.83 -4.17 18.93
C LYS A 325 4.74 -4.57 17.94
N ALA A 326 4.79 -5.80 17.45
CA ALA A 326 3.74 -6.40 16.61
C ALA A 326 3.75 -7.93 16.71
N VAL A 327 2.61 -8.53 16.38
CA VAL A 327 2.46 -9.98 16.21
C VAL A 327 2.07 -10.27 14.78
N TRP A 328 2.82 -11.14 14.11
CA TRP A 328 2.58 -11.60 12.75
C TRP A 328 2.06 -13.04 12.79
N VAL A 329 0.95 -13.27 12.09
CA VAL A 329 0.32 -14.58 11.96
C VAL A 329 0.16 -14.86 10.48
N SER A 330 0.64 -16.01 10.01
CA SER A 330 0.53 -16.42 8.60
C SER A 330 0.02 -17.85 8.52
N GLY A 331 -0.92 -18.09 7.60
CA GLY A 331 -1.49 -19.41 7.34
C GLY A 331 -3.00 -19.45 7.51
N PHE A 332 -3.56 -20.64 7.57
CA PHE A 332 -5.00 -20.84 7.67
C PHE A 332 -5.54 -20.51 9.06
N VAL A 333 -6.45 -19.54 9.18
CA VAL A 333 -7.03 -19.14 10.47
C VAL A 333 -8.51 -19.48 10.54
N ASP A 334 -8.84 -20.60 11.20
CA ASP A 334 -10.22 -21.00 11.45
C ASP A 334 -10.94 -20.04 12.44
N PRO A 335 -12.28 -20.07 12.54
CA PRO A 335 -13.03 -19.20 13.45
C PRO A 335 -12.68 -19.39 14.94
N SER A 336 -12.14 -20.54 15.34
CA SER A 336 -11.74 -20.82 16.72
C SER A 336 -10.43 -20.13 17.06
N CYS A 337 -9.42 -20.30 16.20
CA CYS A 337 -8.13 -19.63 16.25
C CYS A 337 -8.30 -18.11 16.16
N ARG A 338 -9.16 -17.62 15.27
CA ARG A 338 -9.49 -16.19 15.18
C ARG A 338 -9.99 -15.62 16.51
N LYS A 339 -10.85 -16.35 17.23
CA LYS A 339 -11.32 -15.95 18.57
C LYS A 339 -10.23 -15.98 19.63
N LEU A 340 -9.27 -16.90 19.53
CA LEU A 340 -8.14 -17.01 20.46
C LEU A 340 -7.13 -15.88 20.22
N ILE A 341 -6.70 -15.69 18.98
CA ILE A 341 -5.74 -14.64 18.57
C ILE A 341 -6.28 -13.25 18.90
N ALA A 342 -7.59 -13.02 18.76
CA ALA A 342 -8.22 -11.75 19.17
C ALA A 342 -8.11 -11.43 20.68
N LYS A 343 -7.69 -12.39 21.53
CA LYS A 343 -7.41 -12.17 22.96
C LYS A 343 -6.02 -11.61 23.24
N VAL A 344 -5.17 -11.42 22.23
CA VAL A 344 -3.94 -10.64 22.36
C VAL A 344 -4.33 -9.21 22.77
N ASN A 345 -3.56 -8.64 23.71
CA ASN A 345 -3.79 -7.32 24.28
C ASN A 345 -4.01 -6.27 23.19
N GLU A 346 -4.99 -5.39 23.38
CA GLU A 346 -5.39 -4.37 22.41
C GLU A 346 -4.27 -3.40 22.04
N SER A 347 -3.32 -3.17 22.95
CA SER A 347 -2.16 -2.32 22.69
C SER A 347 -1.17 -2.91 21.68
N ILE A 348 -1.26 -4.23 21.43
CA ILE A 348 -0.37 -4.93 20.51
C ILE A 348 -1.10 -5.09 19.16
N PRO A 349 -0.55 -4.58 18.05
CA PRO A 349 -1.12 -4.81 16.74
C PRO A 349 -0.89 -6.27 16.32
N VAL A 350 -1.96 -6.90 15.83
CA VAL A 350 -1.92 -8.27 15.30
C VAL A 350 -2.16 -8.18 13.80
N ILE A 351 -1.16 -8.57 13.03
CA ILE A 351 -1.20 -8.61 11.58
C ILE A 351 -1.36 -10.07 11.17
N MET A 352 -2.41 -10.35 10.41
CA MET A 352 -2.83 -11.70 10.09
C MET A 352 -2.97 -11.85 8.59
N ASN A 353 -2.24 -12.81 8.03
CA ASN A 353 -2.40 -13.28 6.67
C ASN A 353 -3.07 -14.65 6.69
N ASP A 354 -4.37 -14.65 6.41
CA ASP A 354 -5.20 -15.84 6.29
C ASP A 354 -5.41 -16.30 4.83
N GLY A 355 -4.69 -15.68 3.89
CA GLY A 355 -4.84 -15.92 2.46
C GLY A 355 -6.08 -15.27 1.83
N SER A 356 -6.78 -14.38 2.54
CA SER A 356 -7.95 -13.67 1.98
C SER A 356 -7.57 -12.47 1.11
N GLU A 357 -6.53 -11.74 1.49
CA GLU A 357 -6.06 -10.52 0.83
C GLU A 357 -4.52 -10.45 0.91
N PHE A 358 -3.89 -9.73 -0.03
CA PHE A 358 -2.46 -9.43 -0.01
C PHE A 358 -2.24 -7.94 0.30
N PHE A 359 -1.24 -7.63 1.12
CA PHE A 359 -1.00 -6.28 1.63
C PHE A 359 0.42 -6.12 2.21
N SER A 360 0.84 -4.87 2.45
CA SER A 360 2.06 -4.55 3.19
C SER A 360 1.74 -4.00 4.59
N ALA A 361 2.67 -4.19 5.53
CA ALA A 361 2.66 -3.53 6.81
C ALA A 361 4.08 -3.12 7.22
N TRP A 362 4.18 -2.00 7.92
CA TRP A 362 5.44 -1.42 8.37
C TRP A 362 5.51 -1.37 9.89
N VAL A 363 6.60 -1.91 10.46
CA VAL A 363 6.84 -1.88 11.91
C VAL A 363 8.27 -1.41 12.15
N ASN A 364 8.43 -0.16 12.62
CA ASN A 364 9.71 0.45 12.97
C ASN A 364 10.82 0.22 11.92
N GLY A 365 10.53 0.52 10.66
CA GLY A 365 11.49 0.39 9.55
C GLY A 365 11.65 -1.02 8.97
N ALA A 366 10.90 -2.01 9.46
CA ALA A 366 10.74 -3.29 8.78
C ALA A 366 9.42 -3.36 8.00
N GLN A 367 9.51 -3.80 6.75
CA GLN A 367 8.38 -4.08 5.87
C GLN A 367 8.05 -5.58 5.92
N GLY A 368 6.78 -5.88 6.20
CA GLY A 368 6.20 -7.21 6.01
C GLY A 368 5.30 -7.20 4.76
N LEU A 369 5.62 -8.03 3.79
CA LEU A 369 4.81 -8.29 2.60
C LEU A 369 4.00 -9.56 2.81
N PHE A 370 2.67 -9.45 2.85
CA PHE A 370 1.76 -10.56 3.08
C PHE A 370 1.16 -10.97 1.74
N ILE A 371 1.47 -12.19 1.30
CA ILE A 371 1.05 -12.70 -0.01
C ILE A 371 -0.09 -13.71 0.12
N GLN A 372 -1.00 -13.67 -0.84
CA GLN A 372 -2.02 -14.68 -1.08
C GLN A 372 -1.49 -15.74 -2.06
N SER A 373 -1.31 -16.97 -1.58
CA SER A 373 -0.72 -18.07 -2.35
C SER A 373 -1.63 -18.62 -3.45
N SER A 374 -2.96 -18.56 -3.26
CA SER A 374 -3.94 -19.06 -4.25
C SER A 374 -3.77 -18.41 -5.63
N ASN A 375 -3.31 -17.16 -5.67
CA ASN A 375 -3.10 -16.41 -6.90
C ASN A 375 -1.93 -16.94 -7.76
N PHE A 376 -1.09 -17.82 -7.20
CA PHE A 376 0.08 -18.38 -7.86
C PHE A 376 0.00 -19.90 -8.08
N MET A 377 -0.73 -20.63 -7.22
CA MET A 377 -0.74 -22.10 -7.22
C MET A 377 -1.74 -22.73 -8.19
N ASP A 378 -2.83 -22.03 -8.54
CA ASP A 378 -3.90 -22.56 -9.39
C ASP A 378 -3.61 -22.49 -10.91
N ARG A 379 -2.36 -22.26 -11.31
CA ARG A 379 -1.93 -22.34 -12.72
C ARG A 379 -1.84 -23.79 -13.20
N LYS A 380 -2.97 -24.49 -13.25
CA LYS A 380 -3.09 -25.67 -14.11
C LYS A 380 -3.23 -25.17 -15.55
N GLU A 381 -2.31 -25.61 -16.40
CA GLU A 381 -2.32 -25.42 -17.85
C GLU A 381 -3.60 -25.99 -18.48
N GLU A 382 -4.75 -25.31 -18.35
CA GLU A 382 -5.95 -25.64 -19.12
C GLU A 382 -6.99 -24.53 -18.98
N SER A 383 -6.94 -23.57 -19.91
CA SER A 383 -8.08 -22.95 -20.60
C SER A 383 -7.88 -21.45 -20.84
N SER A 384 -7.63 -21.14 -22.11
CA SER A 384 -7.85 -19.86 -22.72
C SER A 384 -9.32 -19.45 -22.62
N CYS A 385 -9.69 -18.61 -21.65
CA CYS A 385 -10.66 -17.51 -21.80
C CYS A 385 -11.01 -16.86 -20.45
N SER A 386 -10.60 -15.60 -20.29
CA SER A 386 -11.25 -14.55 -19.47
C SER A 386 -11.57 -14.85 -17.99
N SER A 387 -10.65 -14.52 -17.06
CA SER A 387 -10.92 -13.62 -15.90
C SER A 387 -9.76 -13.46 -14.87
N ASP A 388 -8.52 -13.84 -15.14
CA ASP A 388 -7.48 -13.89 -14.08
C ASP A 388 -6.74 -12.57 -13.84
N TYR A 389 -7.48 -11.49 -13.56
CA TYR A 389 -6.91 -10.18 -13.24
C TYR A 389 -6.17 -10.14 -11.88
N GLN A 390 -6.53 -11.02 -10.92
CA GLN A 390 -6.02 -10.95 -9.55
C GLN A 390 -4.56 -11.40 -9.39
N GLY A 391 -4.14 -12.46 -10.07
CA GLY A 391 -2.74 -12.94 -10.00
C GLY A 391 -1.75 -11.98 -10.67
N VAL A 392 -2.17 -11.34 -11.76
CA VAL A 392 -1.37 -10.31 -12.45
C VAL A 392 -1.21 -9.07 -11.57
N ASP A 393 -2.28 -8.69 -10.86
CA ASP A 393 -2.30 -7.53 -9.98
C ASP A 393 -1.40 -7.70 -8.75
N GLN A 394 -1.43 -8.87 -8.10
CA GLN A 394 -0.52 -9.15 -7.00
C GLN A 394 0.94 -9.21 -7.45
N LEU A 395 1.24 -9.79 -8.61
CA LEU A 395 2.60 -9.86 -9.14
C LEU A 395 3.16 -8.47 -9.48
N SER A 396 2.32 -7.60 -10.07
CA SER A 396 2.66 -6.19 -10.34
C SER A 396 2.95 -5.43 -9.05
N TRP A 397 2.11 -5.63 -8.02
CA TRP A 397 2.33 -5.04 -6.70
C TRP A 397 3.61 -5.53 -6.03
N ILE A 398 3.86 -6.84 -6.00
CA ILE A 398 5.11 -7.41 -5.49
C ILE A 398 6.32 -6.79 -6.21
N ARG A 399 6.24 -6.61 -7.54
CA ARG A 399 7.31 -5.95 -8.32
C ARG A 399 7.56 -4.53 -7.82
N GLN A 400 6.51 -3.75 -7.59
CA GLN A 400 6.62 -2.37 -7.10
C GLN A 400 7.24 -2.31 -5.70
N GLU A 401 6.76 -3.13 -4.77
CA GLU A 401 7.26 -3.15 -3.38
C GLU A 401 8.73 -3.59 -3.30
N LEU A 402 9.09 -4.64 -4.04
CA LEU A 402 10.47 -5.15 -4.05
C LEU A 402 11.45 -4.19 -4.72
N GLU A 403 11.01 -3.42 -5.71
CA GLU A 403 11.83 -2.36 -6.31
C GLU A 403 12.09 -1.23 -5.31
N GLN A 404 11.06 -0.82 -4.54
CA GLN A 404 11.23 0.14 -3.46
C GLN A 404 12.18 -0.37 -2.37
N SER A 405 12.06 -1.65 -1.99
CA SER A 405 12.97 -2.34 -1.06
C SER A 405 14.42 -2.29 -1.55
N ARG A 406 14.64 -2.57 -2.83
CA ARG A 406 15.97 -2.53 -3.46
C ARG A 406 16.63 -1.16 -3.34
N MET A 407 15.86 -0.08 -3.52
CA MET A 407 16.35 1.30 -3.47
C MET A 407 16.57 1.82 -2.05
N SER A 408 15.68 1.50 -1.11
CA SER A 408 15.66 2.13 0.23
C SER A 408 16.36 1.33 1.33
N ARG A 409 16.84 0.11 1.05
CA ARG A 409 17.65 -0.74 1.96
C ARG A 409 17.02 -0.96 3.36
N HIS A 410 15.70 -0.95 3.46
CA HIS A 410 15.01 -1.32 4.69
C HIS A 410 14.92 -2.85 4.84
N HIS A 411 14.49 -3.34 6.01
CA HIS A 411 14.36 -4.78 6.26
C HIS A 411 13.05 -5.29 5.65
N THR A 412 13.11 -6.21 4.70
CA THR A 412 11.92 -6.74 4.00
C THR A 412 11.73 -8.21 4.32
N PHE A 413 10.54 -8.56 4.78
CA PHE A 413 10.13 -9.92 5.13
C PHE A 413 8.87 -10.30 4.34
N VAL A 414 8.79 -11.54 3.85
CA VAL A 414 7.62 -12.04 3.13
C VAL A 414 6.90 -13.07 3.98
N PHE A 415 5.58 -13.02 4.01
CA PHE A 415 4.70 -13.96 4.72
C PHE A 415 3.73 -14.61 3.74
N ALA A 416 3.90 -15.90 3.50
CA ALA A 416 3.00 -16.73 2.73
C ALA A 416 1.97 -17.43 3.64
N ASP A 417 0.76 -17.61 3.14
CA ASP A 417 -0.30 -18.40 3.79
C ASP A 417 -0.18 -19.91 3.50
N CYS A 418 0.84 -20.33 2.72
CA CYS A 418 1.15 -21.71 2.37
C CYS A 418 2.57 -22.13 2.80
N ASP A 419 2.93 -23.39 2.54
CA ASP A 419 4.31 -23.85 2.69
C ASP A 419 5.22 -23.01 1.78
N PRO A 420 6.22 -22.30 2.31
CA PRO A 420 7.08 -21.45 1.50
C PRO A 420 7.92 -22.25 0.49
N MET A 421 8.08 -23.57 0.69
CA MET A 421 8.77 -24.46 -0.26
C MET A 421 7.91 -24.83 -1.47
N THR A 422 6.60 -24.62 -1.43
CA THR A 422 5.74 -24.88 -2.60
C THR A 422 5.65 -23.67 -3.53
N LEU A 423 6.14 -22.49 -3.10
CA LEU A 423 6.10 -21.27 -3.89
C LEU A 423 6.86 -21.44 -5.22
N PRO A 424 6.35 -20.89 -6.34
CA PRO A 424 7.03 -20.98 -7.62
C PRO A 424 8.44 -20.40 -7.59
N THR A 425 9.39 -21.05 -8.29
CA THR A 425 10.81 -20.65 -8.32
C THR A 425 11.02 -19.24 -8.83
N HIS A 426 10.26 -18.79 -9.85
CA HIS A 426 10.32 -17.42 -10.36
C HIS A 426 9.97 -16.38 -9.29
N LEU A 427 9.06 -16.71 -8.37
CA LEU A 427 8.65 -15.82 -7.28
C LEU A 427 9.75 -15.74 -6.22
N ILE A 428 10.37 -16.88 -5.87
CA ILE A 428 11.53 -16.93 -4.98
C ILE A 428 12.71 -16.12 -5.54
N LYS A 429 13.02 -16.25 -6.84
CA LYS A 429 14.04 -15.45 -7.51
C LYS A 429 13.73 -13.95 -7.42
N ARG A 430 12.46 -13.55 -7.60
CA ARG A 430 12.03 -12.15 -7.45
C ARG A 430 12.20 -11.64 -6.03
N PHE A 431 11.80 -12.40 -5.00
CA PHE A 431 12.03 -12.02 -3.60
C PHE A 431 13.52 -11.82 -3.31
N ALA A 432 14.38 -12.68 -3.84
CA ALA A 432 15.82 -12.56 -3.73
C ALA A 432 16.34 -11.28 -4.42
N ARG A 433 15.89 -10.97 -5.66
CA ARG A 433 16.24 -9.72 -6.37
C ARG A 433 15.84 -8.46 -5.58
N GLY A 434 14.71 -8.52 -4.88
CA GLY A 434 14.21 -7.44 -4.01
C GLY A 434 14.92 -7.31 -2.66
N ARG A 435 15.98 -8.09 -2.41
CA ARG A 435 16.75 -8.16 -1.14
C ARG A 435 15.89 -8.54 0.08
N THR A 436 14.92 -9.41 -0.12
CA THR A 436 14.13 -9.99 0.98
C THR A 436 15.04 -10.75 1.95
N LEU A 437 14.86 -10.55 3.25
CA LEU A 437 15.65 -11.19 4.30
C LEU A 437 15.16 -12.60 4.62
N CYS A 438 13.85 -12.76 4.71
CA CYS A 438 13.24 -14.04 5.03
C CYS A 438 11.84 -14.19 4.42
N VAL A 439 11.54 -15.41 3.98
CA VAL A 439 10.19 -15.85 3.58
C VAL A 439 9.66 -16.80 4.65
N PHE A 440 8.54 -16.43 5.28
CA PHE A 440 7.87 -17.21 6.31
C PHE A 440 6.60 -17.86 5.76
N GLY A 441 6.26 -19.04 6.25
CA GLY A 441 4.94 -19.64 6.01
C GLY A 441 4.67 -20.86 6.89
N PRO A 442 3.41 -21.30 7.01
CA PRO A 442 3.07 -22.57 7.66
C PRO A 442 3.63 -23.74 6.85
N SER A 443 4.19 -24.77 7.48
CA SER A 443 4.58 -26.01 6.77
C SER A 443 4.06 -27.23 7.51
N SER A 444 3.72 -28.29 6.79
CA SER A 444 3.38 -29.61 7.37
C SER A 444 4.64 -30.36 7.85
N LYS A 445 5.83 -29.91 7.44
CA LYS A 445 7.13 -30.46 7.88
C LYS A 445 7.51 -29.89 9.26
N PRO A 446 8.42 -30.57 10.00
CA PRO A 446 9.03 -29.99 11.20
C PRO A 446 9.62 -28.61 10.92
N THR A 447 9.68 -27.76 11.93
CA THR A 447 10.23 -26.40 11.76
C THR A 447 11.63 -26.44 11.16
N PHE A 448 11.82 -25.70 10.06
CA PHE A 448 13.07 -25.61 9.32
C PHE A 448 13.43 -24.15 9.03
N LYS A 449 14.72 -23.91 8.84
CA LYS A 449 15.28 -22.68 8.32
C LYS A 449 16.34 -23.05 7.29
N ILE A 450 16.17 -22.57 6.06
CA ILE A 450 17.10 -22.78 4.95
C ILE A 450 17.70 -21.42 4.59
N ASP A 451 19.01 -21.28 4.75
CA ASP A 451 19.73 -20.05 4.40
C ASP A 451 20.35 -20.21 3.01
N ASN A 452 19.89 -19.40 2.06
CA ASN A 452 20.39 -19.39 0.69
C ASN A 452 21.10 -18.07 0.39
N ILE A 453 22.21 -18.15 -0.34
CA ILE A 453 22.93 -16.97 -0.84
C ILE A 453 22.52 -16.76 -2.29
N TYR A 454 21.98 -15.59 -2.60
CA TYR A 454 21.58 -15.21 -3.95
C TYR A 454 22.52 -14.17 -4.53
N ASP A 455 22.72 -14.20 -5.84
CA ASP A 455 23.36 -13.10 -6.57
C ASP A 455 22.38 -11.95 -6.87
N GLY A 456 22.87 -10.89 -7.53
CA GLY A 456 22.06 -9.73 -7.88
C GLY A 456 20.93 -10.02 -8.88
N GLU A 457 20.97 -11.18 -9.55
CA GLU A 457 19.95 -11.66 -10.48
C GLU A 457 18.98 -12.64 -9.82
N GLY A 458 19.14 -12.92 -8.52
CA GLY A 458 18.28 -13.82 -7.76
C GLY A 458 18.58 -15.31 -7.98
N ASN A 459 19.73 -15.66 -8.54
CA ASN A 459 20.17 -17.05 -8.67
C ASN A 459 20.93 -17.50 -7.43
N VAL A 460 20.74 -18.76 -7.02
CA VAL A 460 21.41 -19.35 -5.85
C VAL A 460 22.89 -19.56 -6.18
N LYS A 461 23.78 -19.03 -5.34
CA LYS A 461 25.21 -19.34 -5.38
C LYS A 461 25.45 -20.66 -4.64
N VAL A 462 25.71 -21.73 -5.39
CA VAL A 462 26.17 -23.00 -4.79
C VAL A 462 27.58 -22.79 -4.23
N SER A 463 27.78 -23.06 -2.94
CA SER A 463 29.11 -23.11 -2.33
C SER A 463 29.87 -24.32 -2.89
N THR A 464 30.86 -24.09 -3.75
CA THR A 464 31.79 -25.14 -4.20
C THR A 464 32.77 -25.45 -3.08
N ASP A 465 32.42 -26.39 -2.21
CA ASP A 465 33.35 -27.11 -1.33
C ASP A 465 32.92 -28.58 -1.24
N THR A 466 32.94 -29.29 -2.37
CA THR A 466 33.18 -30.73 -2.40
C THR A 466 33.69 -31.12 -3.78
N GLU A 467 34.90 -31.67 -3.82
CA GLU A 467 35.47 -32.33 -5.00
C GLU A 467 34.64 -33.56 -5.36
N ASN A 468 34.43 -33.75 -6.67
CA ASN A 468 33.98 -34.97 -7.35
C ASN A 468 32.56 -35.48 -7.06
N ASP A 469 31.63 -35.14 -7.95
CA ASP A 469 30.91 -36.17 -8.73
C ASP A 469 30.24 -35.52 -9.96
N ASP A 470 30.78 -35.83 -11.13
CA ASP A 470 30.20 -35.50 -12.43
C ASP A 470 28.94 -36.34 -12.67
N ASN A 471 27.78 -35.87 -12.21
CA ASN A 471 26.49 -36.14 -12.86
C ASN A 471 25.35 -35.35 -12.21
N ALA A 472 25.04 -34.17 -12.75
CA ALA A 472 23.72 -33.57 -12.56
C ALA A 472 23.35 -32.78 -13.83
N CYS A 473 22.19 -33.13 -14.37
CA CYS A 473 21.61 -32.63 -15.60
C CYS A 473 21.57 -31.09 -15.64
N SER A 474 22.21 -30.52 -16.66
CA SER A 474 21.91 -29.19 -17.16
C SER A 474 20.50 -29.19 -17.73
N GLU A 475 19.51 -28.77 -16.96
CA GLU A 475 18.27 -28.28 -17.53
C GLU A 475 18.57 -26.92 -18.15
N GLU A 476 18.53 -26.87 -19.48
CA GLU A 476 18.66 -25.66 -20.28
C GLU A 476 17.59 -24.66 -19.81
N GLY A 477 18.05 -23.49 -19.36
CA GLY A 477 17.17 -22.40 -18.98
C GLY A 477 16.44 -21.89 -20.22
N GLY A 478 15.12 -22.00 -20.22
CA GLY A 478 14.27 -21.22 -21.12
C GLY A 478 14.41 -19.74 -20.78
N ASP A 479 14.89 -18.97 -21.76
CA ASP A 479 14.78 -17.53 -21.83
C ASP A 479 13.29 -17.16 -22.02
N ASP A 480 12.57 -16.90 -20.93
CA ASP A 480 11.14 -16.51 -20.97
C ASP A 480 10.84 -15.22 -20.17
N ASP A 481 11.84 -14.40 -19.84
CA ASP A 481 11.63 -13.10 -19.17
C ASP A 481 12.25 -11.94 -20.01
N ASP A 482 11.83 -11.79 -21.27
CA ASP A 482 11.99 -10.52 -22.01
C ASP A 482 11.01 -9.48 -21.45
N ASP A 483 11.37 -8.87 -20.32
CA ASP A 483 10.65 -7.78 -19.65
C ASP A 483 10.85 -6.44 -20.41
N ASP A 484 10.05 -6.19 -21.44
CA ASP A 484 10.11 -5.01 -22.36
C ASP A 484 9.82 -3.63 -21.71
N TYR A 485 9.73 -3.54 -20.37
CA TYR A 485 9.46 -2.30 -19.63
C TYR A 485 10.32 -2.07 -18.38
N SER A 486 11.37 -2.88 -18.14
CA SER A 486 12.38 -2.49 -17.15
C SER A 486 13.21 -1.36 -17.75
N VAL A 487 12.88 -0.12 -17.41
CA VAL A 487 13.78 1.00 -17.66
C VAL A 487 15.07 0.67 -16.93
N ASP A 488 16.10 0.38 -17.70
CA ASP A 488 17.46 0.16 -17.23
C ASP A 488 17.87 1.46 -16.54
N SER A 489 17.69 1.53 -15.21
CA SER A 489 18.21 2.63 -14.42
C SER A 489 19.72 2.58 -14.62
N THR A 490 20.25 3.63 -15.22
CA THR A 490 21.67 3.82 -15.54
C THR A 490 22.55 3.97 -14.29
N ASP A 491 22.16 3.41 -13.15
CA ASP A 491 23.04 3.21 -12.01
C ASP A 491 23.96 2.04 -12.31
N SER A 492 25.18 2.41 -12.67
CA SER A 492 26.32 1.59 -13.05
C SER A 492 26.89 0.71 -11.92
N ASP A 493 26.05 0.16 -11.03
CA ASP A 493 26.45 -0.88 -10.08
C ASP A 493 26.27 -2.26 -10.72
N LYS A 494 26.91 -2.46 -11.88
CA LYS A 494 27.26 -3.81 -12.37
C LYS A 494 28.37 -4.37 -11.46
N GLY A 495 27.99 -4.72 -10.23
CA GLY A 495 28.91 -5.06 -9.14
C GLY A 495 28.24 -5.84 -8.01
N LYS A 496 27.94 -7.13 -8.26
CA LYS A 496 27.98 -8.27 -7.32
C LYS A 496 27.85 -7.95 -5.81
N VAL A 497 26.66 -7.63 -5.33
CA VAL A 497 26.35 -7.79 -3.90
C VAL A 497 25.45 -9.01 -3.78
N SER A 498 26.02 -10.14 -3.35
CA SER A 498 25.20 -11.28 -2.94
C SER A 498 24.46 -10.96 -1.65
N HIS A 499 23.23 -11.45 -1.56
CA HIS A 499 22.36 -11.26 -0.42
C HIS A 499 21.89 -12.61 0.11
N SER A 500 21.85 -12.78 1.42
CA SER A 500 21.33 -13.99 2.05
C SER A 500 19.84 -13.86 2.31
N MET A 501 19.05 -14.81 1.83
CA MET A 501 17.62 -14.91 2.13
C MET A 501 17.34 -16.25 2.80
N SER A 502 16.68 -16.21 3.95
CA SER A 502 16.22 -17.39 4.66
C SER A 502 14.82 -17.81 4.19
N ILE A 503 14.56 -19.11 4.13
CA ILE A 503 13.21 -19.66 3.97
C ILE A 503 12.88 -20.41 5.26
N VAL A 504 11.82 -19.99 5.93
CA VAL A 504 11.40 -20.52 7.23
C VAL A 504 9.98 -21.05 7.12
N GLY A 505 9.82 -22.34 7.40
CA GLY A 505 8.53 -22.99 7.50
C GLY A 505 8.49 -23.88 8.72
N GLY A 506 7.30 -24.13 9.24
CA GLY A 506 7.17 -25.00 10.40
C GLY A 506 5.73 -25.25 10.81
N LYS A 507 5.57 -26.37 11.52
CA LYS A 507 4.30 -26.79 12.12
C LYS A 507 4.26 -26.57 13.63
N ASP A 508 5.41 -26.56 14.29
CA ASP A 508 5.46 -26.70 15.74
C ASP A 508 4.93 -25.43 16.42
N SER A 509 4.23 -25.60 17.54
CA SER A 509 3.67 -24.45 18.26
C SER A 509 4.80 -23.70 18.95
N GLY A 510 5.03 -22.46 18.50
CA GLY A 510 6.15 -21.65 18.98
C GLY A 510 5.93 -20.18 18.72
N LEU A 511 6.63 -19.37 19.50
CA LEU A 511 6.76 -17.94 19.27
C LEU A 511 8.18 -17.68 18.78
N TYR A 512 8.28 -17.09 17.60
CA TYR A 512 9.57 -16.76 17.02
C TYR A 512 9.77 -15.25 17.04
N CYS A 513 10.81 -14.81 17.75
CA CYS A 513 11.13 -13.40 17.89
C CYS A 513 12.06 -12.97 16.75
N ILE A 514 11.54 -12.12 15.87
CA ILE A 514 12.32 -11.36 14.90
C ILE A 514 12.82 -10.12 15.63
N THR A 515 14.12 -10.08 15.89
CA THR A 515 14.76 -8.97 16.60
C THR A 515 15.57 -8.14 15.62
N LEU A 516 15.27 -6.85 15.52
CA LEU A 516 16.00 -5.89 14.69
C LEU A 516 16.88 -5.05 15.62
N ALA A 517 18.19 -5.31 15.60
CA ALA A 517 19.14 -4.68 16.51
C ALA A 517 19.90 -3.50 15.88
N ASP A 518 20.03 -3.46 14.55
CA ASP A 518 20.67 -2.39 13.79
C ASP A 518 20.23 -2.43 12.30
N GLN A 519 20.50 -1.38 11.50
CA GLN A 519 20.03 -1.24 10.09
C GLN A 519 20.39 -2.41 9.14
N ALA A 520 21.22 -3.37 9.56
CA ALA A 520 21.64 -4.51 8.74
C ALA A 520 21.62 -5.87 9.45
N LYS A 521 21.18 -5.97 10.72
CA LYS A 521 21.24 -7.23 11.49
C LYS A 521 19.89 -7.59 12.10
N TRP A 522 19.37 -8.75 11.67
CA TRP A 522 18.19 -9.38 12.22
C TRP A 522 18.54 -10.74 12.83
N THR A 523 17.85 -11.12 13.91
CA THR A 523 17.92 -12.47 14.48
C THR A 523 16.53 -13.09 14.56
N TRP A 524 16.49 -14.42 14.50
CA TRP A 524 15.29 -15.23 14.64
C TRP A 524 15.55 -16.31 15.67
N GLU A 525 14.86 -16.20 16.80
CA GLU A 525 15.04 -17.08 17.94
C GLU A 525 13.68 -17.56 18.45
N GLU A 526 13.58 -18.85 18.75
CA GLU A 526 12.42 -19.41 19.43
C GLU A 526 12.39 -18.90 20.88
N VAL A 527 11.25 -18.36 21.29
CA VAL A 527 11.04 -17.90 22.66
C VAL A 527 10.70 -19.10 23.53
N SER A 528 11.47 -19.32 24.60
CA SER A 528 11.13 -20.31 25.62
C SER A 528 9.80 -19.95 26.30
N LEU A 529 8.78 -20.79 26.12
CA LEU A 529 7.40 -20.58 26.59
C LEU A 529 7.17 -20.83 28.08
#